data_AF-A0A2H3T351-F1
#
_entry.id   AF-A0A2H3T351-F1
#
_cell.length_a   1.000
_cell.length_b   1.000
_cell.length_c   1.000
_cell.angle_alpha   90.00
_cell.angle_beta   90.00
_cell.angle_gamma   90.00
#
_symmetry.space_group_name_H-M   'P 1'
#
loop_
_entity.id
_entity.type
_entity.pdbx_description
1 polymer ?
#
loop_
_entity_poly.entity_id
_entity_poly.type
_entity_poly.pdbx_seq_one_letter_code
_entity_poly.pdbx_strand_id
1 'polypeptide(L)'
;MNSFRVARAALRARPSAIRVPLQRRTYAEAVPDKIKLSLALPHQSIYKSQDVVQVNIPAESGEMGVLANHVPSIEQLKPGLVEVVEESAGSKQFFLSGGFATVQPNSVLSINAVEGYPLEDFSAEAIRAQIAEAQKVANGSGSEQDIAEAKIELEVLETLSAHVK
;
A
#
# COMPACT_ATOMS: atom_id res chain seq x y z
N MET A 1 -47.32 -28.38 82.05
CA MET A 1 -47.27 -27.11 81.31
C MET A 1 -45.92 -26.46 81.58
N ASN A 2 -44.94 -26.57 80.67
CA ASN A 2 -43.75 -25.72 80.68
C ASN A 2 -43.28 -25.56 79.22
N SER A 3 -43.23 -24.32 78.77
CA SER A 3 -43.06 -23.91 77.39
C SER A 3 -41.59 -23.86 76.99
N PHE A 4 -41.23 -24.64 75.97
CA PHE A 4 -39.94 -24.52 75.30
C PHE A 4 -39.89 -23.22 74.50
N ARG A 5 -38.96 -22.32 74.82
CA ARG A 5 -38.63 -21.14 74.00
C ARG A 5 -37.49 -21.51 73.05
N VAL A 6 -37.79 -21.56 71.75
CA VAL A 6 -36.81 -21.69 70.68
C VAL A 6 -36.28 -20.31 70.31
N ALA A 7 -34.98 -20.08 70.47
CA ALA A 7 -34.32 -18.87 70.00
C ALA A 7 -34.02 -19.00 68.50
N ARG A 8 -34.60 -18.13 67.66
CA ARG A 8 -34.27 -18.02 66.23
C ARG A 8 -33.02 -17.15 66.06
N ALA A 9 -31.94 -17.74 65.55
CA ALA A 9 -30.76 -16.99 65.12
C ALA A 9 -31.05 -16.27 63.79
N ALA A 10 -30.89 -14.95 63.77
CA ALA A 10 -31.01 -14.14 62.56
C ALA A 10 -29.67 -14.11 61.82
N LEU A 11 -29.58 -14.77 60.65
CA LEU A 11 -28.45 -14.63 59.73
C LEU A 11 -28.54 -13.26 59.03
N ARG A 12 -27.59 -12.38 59.34
CA ARG A 12 -27.44 -11.09 58.68
C ARG A 12 -26.80 -11.31 57.30
N ALA A 13 -27.58 -11.26 56.23
CA ALA A 13 -27.08 -11.31 54.87
C ALA A 13 -26.12 -10.12 54.62
N ARG A 14 -24.87 -10.42 54.26
CA ARG A 14 -23.90 -9.40 53.85
C ARG A 14 -24.19 -9.04 52.39
N PRO A 15 -24.28 -7.76 52.01
CA PRO A 15 -24.47 -7.41 50.61
C PRO A 15 -23.23 -7.85 49.82
N SER A 16 -23.38 -8.73 48.86
CA SER A 16 -22.34 -9.01 47.88
C SER A 16 -22.14 -7.74 47.06
N ALA A 17 -21.04 -7.03 47.29
CA ALA A 17 -20.67 -5.89 46.47
C ALA A 17 -20.51 -6.37 45.02
N ILE A 18 -21.49 -6.08 44.18
CA ILE A 18 -21.37 -6.21 42.73
C ILE A 18 -20.30 -5.19 42.33
N ARG A 19 -19.07 -5.67 42.12
CA ARG A 19 -18.00 -4.86 41.54
C ARG A 19 -18.41 -4.56 40.11
N VAL A 20 -18.97 -3.38 39.89
CA VAL A 20 -19.06 -2.80 38.54
C VAL A 20 -17.64 -2.81 37.99
N PRO A 21 -17.36 -3.43 36.82
CA PRO A 21 -16.05 -3.35 36.24
C PRO A 21 -15.78 -1.88 35.96
N LEU A 22 -14.80 -1.31 36.67
CA LEU A 22 -14.22 -0.02 36.31
C LEU A 22 -13.71 -0.16 34.88
N GLN A 23 -14.45 0.36 33.90
CA GLN A 23 -13.92 0.59 32.57
C GLN A 23 -12.76 1.57 32.75
N ARG A 24 -11.53 1.04 32.83
CA ARG A 24 -10.34 1.85 32.65
C ARG A 24 -10.44 2.45 31.25
N ARG A 25 -10.46 3.78 31.17
CA ARG A 25 -10.07 4.48 29.94
C ARG A 25 -8.61 4.15 29.72
N THR A 26 -8.34 3.13 28.93
CA THR A 26 -6.99 2.91 28.39
C THR A 26 -6.69 4.07 27.45
N TYR A 27 -5.43 4.50 27.40
CA TYR A 27 -4.99 5.34 26.28
C TYR A 27 -5.26 4.57 24.98
N ALA A 28 -5.62 5.28 23.92
CA ALA A 28 -5.80 4.69 22.60
C ALA A 28 -4.58 3.80 22.30
N GLU A 29 -4.81 2.57 21.84
CA GLU A 29 -3.71 1.73 21.33
C GLU A 29 -2.91 2.58 20.35
N ALA A 30 -1.58 2.56 20.47
CA ALA A 30 -0.71 3.26 19.55
C ALA A 30 -1.08 2.79 18.14
N VAL A 31 -1.70 3.68 17.39
CA VAL A 31 -2.03 3.43 15.99
C VAL A 31 -0.70 3.14 15.31
N PRO A 32 -0.51 1.98 14.67
CA PRO A 32 0.77 1.69 14.05
C PRO A 32 1.02 2.75 12.97
N ASP A 33 2.09 3.52 13.11
CA ASP A 33 2.55 4.52 12.14
C ASP A 33 3.14 3.88 10.86
N LYS A 34 2.89 2.58 10.66
CA LYS A 34 3.47 1.76 9.60
C LYS A 34 2.38 1.10 8.76
N ILE A 35 2.67 0.95 7.49
CA ILE A 35 1.85 0.24 6.52
C ILE A 35 2.57 -1.04 6.09
N LYS A 36 1.81 -2.13 5.94
CA LYS A 36 2.35 -3.39 5.42
C LYS A 36 2.30 -3.37 3.90
N LEU A 37 3.45 -3.21 3.27
CA LEU A 37 3.60 -3.21 1.82
C LEU A 37 3.83 -4.63 1.30
N SER A 38 3.02 -5.01 0.31
CA SER A 38 3.29 -6.14 -0.58
C SER A 38 3.40 -5.60 -2.01
N LEU A 39 4.55 -5.79 -2.64
CA LEU A 39 4.80 -5.45 -4.04
C LEU A 39 5.07 -6.74 -4.80
N ALA A 40 4.18 -7.09 -5.72
CA ALA A 40 4.21 -8.34 -6.45
C ALA A 40 4.16 -8.11 -7.97
N LEU A 41 5.03 -8.85 -8.65
CA LEU A 41 5.04 -9.08 -10.08
C LEU A 41 4.65 -10.55 -10.33
N PRO A 42 4.14 -10.92 -11.52
CA PRO A 42 3.75 -12.30 -11.81
C PRO A 42 4.90 -13.30 -11.62
N HIS A 43 6.14 -12.90 -11.91
CA HIS A 43 7.33 -13.75 -11.80
C HIS A 43 8.08 -13.62 -10.47
N GLN A 44 7.87 -12.54 -9.69
CA GLN A 44 8.64 -12.25 -8.49
C GLN A 44 7.87 -11.33 -7.54
N SER A 45 8.00 -11.55 -6.23
CA SER A 45 7.53 -10.59 -5.23
C SER A 45 8.74 -9.84 -4.67
N ILE A 46 8.77 -8.52 -4.89
CA ILE A 46 9.82 -7.61 -4.43
C ILE A 46 9.66 -7.35 -2.93
N TYR A 47 8.43 -7.06 -2.49
CA TYR A 47 8.09 -6.89 -1.07
C TYR A 47 7.03 -7.88 -0.63
N LYS A 48 7.25 -8.50 0.53
CA LYS A 48 6.35 -9.48 1.15
C LYS A 48 5.92 -9.00 2.53
N SER A 49 4.83 -8.22 2.58
CA SER A 49 4.25 -7.70 3.83
C SER A 49 5.29 -7.07 4.76
N GLN A 50 6.16 -6.22 4.22
CA GLN A 50 7.14 -5.48 5.01
C GLN A 50 6.52 -4.20 5.58
N ASP A 51 6.93 -3.85 6.80
CA ASP A 51 6.50 -2.62 7.44
C ASP A 51 7.28 -1.43 6.86
N VAL A 52 6.57 -0.51 6.21
CA VAL A 52 7.13 0.72 5.63
C VAL A 52 6.39 1.94 6.18
N VAL A 53 7.00 3.12 6.07
CA VAL A 53 6.43 4.36 6.62
C VAL A 53 5.48 5.01 5.63
N GLN A 54 5.93 5.11 4.37
CA GLN A 54 5.21 5.77 3.31
C GLN A 54 5.53 5.10 1.96
N VAL A 55 4.54 5.06 1.08
CA VAL A 55 4.71 4.61 -0.31
C VAL A 55 4.10 5.65 -1.24
N ASN A 56 4.89 6.21 -2.14
CA ASN A 56 4.42 7.11 -3.18
C ASN A 56 4.16 6.30 -4.45
N ILE A 57 2.97 6.44 -5.03
CA ILE A 57 2.52 5.68 -6.19
C ILE A 57 1.97 6.60 -7.29
N PRO A 58 2.24 6.27 -8.57
CA PRO A 58 1.71 7.00 -9.72
C PRO A 58 0.30 6.48 -10.04
N ALA A 59 -0.74 7.04 -9.42
CA ALA A 59 -2.11 6.67 -9.73
C ALA A 59 -2.59 7.36 -11.02
N GLU A 60 -3.61 6.79 -11.65
CA GLU A 60 -4.25 7.35 -12.85
C GLU A 60 -4.75 8.79 -12.60
N SER A 61 -5.23 9.05 -11.39
CA SER A 61 -5.72 10.34 -10.91
C SER A 61 -4.61 11.35 -10.54
N GLY A 62 -3.35 10.90 -10.49
CA GLY A 62 -2.17 11.68 -10.13
C GLY A 62 -1.25 10.95 -9.14
N GLU A 63 -0.19 11.62 -8.71
CA GLU A 63 0.73 11.07 -7.70
C GLU A 63 0.07 11.03 -6.32
N MET A 64 0.12 9.88 -5.65
CA MET A 64 -0.48 9.66 -4.34
C MET A 64 0.53 9.10 -3.33
N GLY A 65 0.57 9.68 -2.14
CA GLY A 65 1.34 9.17 -1.00
C GLY A 65 0.45 8.39 -0.03
N VAL A 66 0.71 7.09 0.12
CA VAL A 66 -0.03 6.21 1.04
C VAL A 66 0.77 6.06 2.33
N LEU A 67 0.18 6.50 3.44
CA LEU A 67 0.70 6.37 4.81
C LEU A 67 -0.17 5.41 5.63
N ALA A 68 0.21 5.17 6.89
CA ALA A 68 -0.60 4.38 7.81
C ALA A 68 -2.03 4.94 7.96
N ASN A 69 -3.01 4.04 7.99
CA ASN A 69 -4.45 4.36 8.10
C ASN A 69 -5.00 5.21 6.96
N HIS A 70 -4.43 5.07 5.76
CA HIS A 70 -5.00 5.63 4.55
C HIS A 70 -6.41 5.05 4.29
N VAL A 71 -7.27 5.83 3.63
CA VAL A 71 -8.62 5.40 3.26
C VAL A 71 -8.51 4.17 2.32
N PRO A 72 -9.31 3.12 2.54
CA PRO A 72 -9.32 1.97 1.64
C PRO A 72 -9.72 2.38 0.23
N SER A 73 -8.87 2.08 -0.74
CA SER A 73 -9.03 2.47 -2.14
C SER A 73 -8.44 1.43 -3.08
N ILE A 74 -8.94 1.42 -4.30
CA ILE A 74 -8.36 0.65 -5.40
C ILE A 74 -8.08 1.66 -6.50
N GLU A 75 -6.80 1.81 -6.84
CA GLU A 75 -6.36 2.76 -7.84
C GLU A 75 -5.61 2.02 -8.95
N GLN A 76 -5.89 2.42 -10.19
CA GLN A 76 -5.08 2.01 -11.34
C GLN A 76 -3.77 2.80 -11.33
N LEU A 77 -2.67 2.11 -11.62
CA LEU A 77 -1.34 2.72 -11.71
C LEU A 77 -0.96 3.00 -13.15
N LYS A 78 -0.46 4.20 -13.38
CA LYS A 78 0.22 4.58 -14.61
C LYS A 78 1.64 4.02 -14.63
N PRO A 79 2.26 3.88 -15.83
CA PRO A 79 3.70 3.66 -15.91
C PRO A 79 4.41 4.80 -15.20
N GLY A 80 5.32 4.49 -14.27
CA GLY A 80 5.92 5.53 -13.44
C GLY A 80 6.74 5.02 -12.27
N LEU A 81 7.21 5.97 -11.45
CA LEU A 81 8.09 5.68 -10.33
C LEU A 81 7.28 5.43 -9.05
N VAL A 82 7.53 4.29 -8.42
CA VAL A 82 7.09 4.00 -7.06
C VAL A 82 8.25 4.19 -6.11
N GLU A 83 8.04 5.04 -5.11
CA GLU A 83 9.01 5.28 -4.05
C GLU A 83 8.51 4.64 -2.75
N VAL A 84 9.34 3.78 -2.16
CA VAL A 84 9.09 3.13 -0.88
C VAL A 84 10.02 3.73 0.17
N VAL A 85 9.44 4.35 1.20
CA VAL A 85 10.19 4.95 2.30
C VAL A 85 10.22 3.98 3.49
N GLU A 86 11.40 3.42 3.76
CA GLU A 86 11.65 2.51 4.87
C GLU A 86 12.19 3.29 6.09
N GLU A 87 11.90 2.81 7.31
CA GLU A 87 12.25 3.51 8.57
C GLU A 87 13.77 3.64 8.80
N SER A 88 14.56 2.68 8.31
CA SER A 88 16.01 2.59 8.61
C SER A 88 16.93 2.65 7.39
N ALA A 89 16.41 2.50 6.17
CA ALA A 89 17.22 2.24 4.97
C ALA A 89 17.09 3.29 3.85
N GLY A 90 16.44 4.43 4.12
CA GLY A 90 16.19 5.46 3.12
C GLY A 90 15.03 5.13 2.18
N SER A 91 14.93 5.86 1.06
CA SER A 91 13.92 5.58 0.03
C SER A 91 14.47 4.68 -1.07
N LYS A 92 13.69 3.68 -1.46
CA LYS A 92 13.96 2.80 -2.61
C LYS A 92 12.98 3.13 -3.73
N GLN A 93 13.50 3.18 -4.95
CA GLN A 93 12.76 3.64 -6.11
C GLN A 93 12.68 2.52 -7.14
N PHE A 94 11.47 2.22 -7.58
CA PHE A 94 11.17 1.19 -8.57
C PHE A 94 10.36 1.80 -9.70
N PHE A 95 10.78 1.60 -10.94
CA PHE A 95 9.96 1.94 -12.08
C PHE A 95 9.02 0.79 -12.37
N LEU A 96 7.71 1.05 -12.40
CA LEU A 96 6.69 0.06 -12.72
C LEU A 96 6.09 0.34 -14.10
N SER A 97 5.79 -0.71 -14.85
CA SER A 97 5.12 -0.61 -16.16
C SER A 97 3.64 -0.20 -16.05
N GLY A 98 3.06 -0.23 -14.85
CA GLY A 98 1.64 -0.04 -14.59
C GLY A 98 1.03 -1.22 -13.84
N GLY A 99 -0.22 -1.09 -13.40
CA GLY A 99 -0.91 -2.12 -12.62
C GLY A 99 -2.01 -1.58 -11.72
N PHE A 100 -2.14 -2.15 -10.52
CA PHE A 100 -3.12 -1.75 -9.52
C PHE A 100 -2.52 -1.66 -8.13
N ALA A 101 -2.92 -0.63 -7.38
CA ALA A 101 -2.66 -0.51 -5.97
C ALA A 101 -3.97 -0.65 -5.19
N THR A 102 -3.98 -1.54 -4.20
CA THR A 102 -5.14 -1.76 -3.33
C THR A 102 -4.75 -1.47 -1.89
N VAL A 103 -5.37 -0.43 -1.32
CA VAL A 103 -5.27 -0.06 0.08
C VAL A 103 -6.41 -0.72 0.85
N GLN A 104 -6.07 -1.53 1.84
CA GLN A 104 -7.01 -2.31 2.62
C GLN A 104 -7.22 -1.68 4.03
N PRO A 105 -8.40 -1.87 4.69
CA PRO A 105 -8.74 -1.21 5.96
C PRO A 105 -7.85 -1.53 7.18
N ASN A 106 -6.88 -2.42 7.05
CA ASN A 106 -5.95 -2.86 8.10
C ASN A 106 -4.52 -2.34 7.87
N SER A 107 -4.36 -1.19 7.19
CA SER A 107 -3.05 -0.64 6.81
C SER A 107 -2.20 -1.66 6.05
N VAL A 108 -2.83 -2.37 5.10
CA VAL A 108 -2.15 -3.23 4.14
C VAL A 108 -2.27 -2.59 2.77
N LEU A 109 -1.14 -2.34 2.13
CA LEU A 109 -1.04 -1.89 0.76
C LEU A 109 -0.51 -3.03 -0.09
N SER A 110 -1.27 -3.42 -1.11
CA SER A 110 -0.83 -4.40 -2.11
C SER A 110 -0.72 -3.71 -3.46
N ILE A 111 0.49 -3.69 -4.01
CA ILE A 111 0.79 -3.20 -5.35
C ILE A 111 1.05 -4.41 -6.23
N ASN A 112 0.27 -4.54 -7.29
CA ASN A 112 0.44 -5.57 -8.31
C ASN A 112 0.76 -4.87 -9.63
N ALA A 113 1.95 -5.13 -10.17
CA ALA A 113 2.38 -4.61 -11.46
C ALA A 113 2.79 -5.76 -12.38
N VAL A 114 2.83 -5.52 -13.69
CA VAL A 114 3.27 -6.54 -14.66
C VAL A 114 4.79 -6.67 -14.63
N GLU A 115 5.49 -5.56 -14.83
CA GLU A 115 6.95 -5.47 -14.78
C GLU A 115 7.37 -4.35 -13.81
N GLY A 116 8.51 -4.54 -13.15
CA GLY A 116 9.03 -3.56 -12.20
C GLY A 116 10.51 -3.77 -11.89
N TYR A 117 11.31 -2.73 -12.11
CA TYR A 117 12.77 -2.78 -11.96
C TYR A 117 13.30 -1.54 -11.21
N PRO A 118 14.41 -1.66 -10.48
CA PRO A 118 15.07 -0.49 -9.90
C PRO A 118 15.65 0.42 -11.00
N LEU A 119 15.79 1.71 -10.70
CA LEU A 119 16.26 2.70 -11.69
C LEU A 119 17.68 2.43 -12.23
N GLU A 120 18.51 1.75 -11.45
CA GLU A 120 19.89 1.42 -11.80
C GLU A 120 20.03 0.38 -12.91
N ASP A 121 18.99 -0.41 -13.18
CA ASP A 121 19.00 -1.44 -14.23
C ASP A 121 18.72 -0.85 -15.62
N PHE A 122 18.37 0.43 -15.72
CA PHE A 122 18.01 1.08 -16.98
C PHE A 122 19.20 1.82 -17.62
N SER A 123 19.37 1.65 -18.93
CA SER A 123 20.34 2.38 -19.73
C SER A 123 19.70 3.56 -20.46
N ALA A 124 20.17 4.78 -20.18
CA ALA A 124 19.70 6.01 -20.83
C ALA A 124 19.89 5.99 -22.36
N GLU A 125 20.93 5.32 -22.85
CA GLU A 125 21.20 5.21 -24.29
C GLU A 125 20.17 4.33 -25.00
N ALA A 126 19.82 3.19 -24.37
CA ALA A 126 18.81 2.27 -24.89
C ALA A 126 17.43 2.94 -24.93
N ILE A 127 17.06 3.67 -23.88
CA ILE A 127 15.79 4.40 -23.81
C ILE A 127 15.68 5.41 -24.95
N ARG A 128 16.71 6.22 -25.20
CA ARG A 128 16.70 7.21 -26.29
C ARG A 128 16.60 6.56 -27.67
N ALA A 129 17.26 5.43 -27.87
CA ALA A 129 17.17 4.67 -29.12
C ALA A 129 15.75 4.15 -29.35
N GLN A 130 15.13 3.57 -28.32
CA GLN A 130 13.75 3.07 -28.37
C GLN A 130 12.73 4.19 -28.59
N ILE A 131 12.89 5.35 -27.92
CA ILE A 131 12.03 6.53 -28.17
C ILE A 131 12.07 6.94 -29.64
N ALA A 132 13.27 7.00 -30.24
CA ALA A 132 13.42 7.38 -31.64
C ALA A 132 12.81 6.35 -32.61
N GLU A 133 12.77 5.08 -32.23
CA GLU A 133 12.11 4.01 -32.99
C GLU A 133 10.59 4.10 -32.87
N ALA A 134 10.08 4.12 -31.64
CA ALA A 134 8.65 4.23 -31.35
C ALA A 134 8.04 5.51 -31.97
N GLN A 135 8.79 6.63 -31.97
CA GLN A 135 8.35 7.88 -32.59
C GLN A 135 8.24 7.80 -34.12
N LYS A 136 9.06 6.98 -34.78
CA LYS A 136 8.93 6.74 -36.23
C LYS A 136 7.68 5.93 -36.55
N VAL A 137 7.38 4.91 -35.73
CA VAL A 137 6.21 4.06 -35.91
C VAL A 137 4.93 4.85 -35.63
N ALA A 138 4.91 5.62 -34.55
CA ALA A 138 3.74 6.44 -34.16
C ALA A 138 3.37 7.51 -35.19
N ASN A 139 4.36 8.07 -35.91
CA ASN A 139 4.15 9.05 -36.99
C ASN A 139 4.06 8.40 -38.38
N GLY A 140 4.16 7.07 -38.45
CA GLY A 140 4.09 6.30 -39.69
C GLY A 140 2.66 6.17 -40.22
N SER A 141 2.53 5.38 -41.29
CA SER A 141 1.25 5.10 -41.96
C SER A 141 0.79 3.66 -41.73
N GLY A 142 1.09 3.11 -40.55
CA GLY A 142 0.75 1.74 -40.15
C GLY A 142 -0.74 1.53 -39.89
N SER A 143 -1.10 0.34 -39.40
CA SER A 143 -2.46 0.09 -38.94
C SER A 143 -2.78 0.94 -37.70
N GLU A 144 -4.05 1.21 -37.43
CA GLU A 144 -4.45 1.97 -36.23
C GLU A 144 -3.99 1.28 -34.94
N GLN A 145 -3.85 -0.04 -34.96
CA GLN A 145 -3.37 -0.85 -33.84
C GLN A 145 -1.89 -0.62 -33.59
N ASP A 146 -1.05 -0.66 -34.63
CA ASP A 146 0.39 -0.41 -34.51
C ASP A 146 0.67 1.03 -34.04
N ILE A 147 -0.13 1.98 -34.51
CA ILE A 147 -0.02 3.39 -34.09
C ILE A 147 -0.43 3.55 -32.62
N ALA A 148 -1.45 2.81 -32.15
CA ALA A 148 -1.87 2.85 -30.75
C ALA A 148 -0.82 2.21 -29.83
N GLU A 149 -0.24 1.08 -30.22
CA GLU A 149 0.83 0.40 -29.48
C GLU A 149 2.08 1.30 -29.37
N ALA A 150 2.51 1.89 -30.48
CA ALA A 150 3.64 2.81 -30.49
C ALA A 150 3.41 4.05 -29.60
N LYS A 151 2.17 4.54 -29.49
CA LYS A 151 1.82 5.64 -28.58
C LYS A 151 1.93 5.24 -27.11
N ILE A 152 1.47 4.05 -26.75
CA ILE A 152 1.59 3.52 -25.38
C ILE A 152 3.07 3.31 -25.05
N GLU A 153 3.84 2.76 -25.99
CA GLU A 153 5.28 2.58 -25.83
C GLU A 153 5.99 3.93 -25.60
N LEU A 154 5.67 4.95 -26.39
CA LEU A 154 6.19 6.30 -26.20
C LEU A 154 5.85 6.87 -24.83
N GLU A 155 4.60 6.74 -24.36
CA GLU A 155 4.21 7.22 -23.03
C GLU A 155 5.05 6.59 -21.92
N VAL A 156 5.28 5.28 -21.98
CA VAL A 156 6.10 4.55 -21.01
C VAL A 156 7.56 5.02 -21.08
N LEU A 157 8.13 5.10 -22.27
CA LEU A 157 9.54 5.45 -22.48
C LEU A 157 9.83 6.91 -22.13
N GLU A 158 8.94 7.84 -22.47
CA GLU A 158 9.05 9.25 -22.07
C GLU A 158 9.04 9.38 -20.55
N THR A 159 8.11 8.69 -19.88
CA THR A 159 8.05 8.68 -18.42
C THR A 159 9.32 8.09 -17.81
N LEU A 160 9.84 7.00 -18.36
CA LEU A 160 11.10 6.41 -17.92
C LEU A 160 12.28 7.37 -18.12
N SER A 161 12.35 8.05 -19.27
CA SER A 161 13.41 9.00 -19.59
C SER A 161 13.45 10.21 -18.64
N ALA A 162 12.31 10.59 -18.06
CA ALA A 162 12.23 11.68 -17.09
C ALA A 162 12.89 11.33 -15.74
N HIS A 163 12.99 10.04 -15.41
CA HIS A 163 13.47 9.56 -14.12
C HIS A 163 14.90 8.98 -14.17
N VAL A 164 15.34 8.52 -15.34
CA VAL A 164 16.71 8.02 -15.57
C VAL A 164 17.63 9.19 -15.97
N LYS A 165 18.73 9.38 -15.23
CA LYS A 165 19.72 10.45 -15.50
C LYS A 165 20.81 10.02 -16.48
#